data_AF-W2D3E3-F1
#
_entry.id   AF-W2D3E3-F1
#
_cell.length_a   1.000
_cell.length_b   1.000
_cell.length_c   1.000
_cell.angle_alpha   90.00
_cell.angle_beta   90.00
_cell.angle_gamma   90.00
#
_symmetry.space_group_name_H-M   'P 1'
#
loop_
_entity.id
_entity.type
_entity.pdbx_description
1 polymer ?
#
loop_
_entity_poly.entity_id
_entity_poly.type
_entity_poly.pdbx_seq_one_letter_code
_entity_poly.pdbx_strand_id
1 'polypeptide(L)'
;LEVTFDKTTHLIFPAAICYVDLGSNNLIAGKAEGAENVLRVKAAVRDFETETNLSVICDDGSLYSFNVKYADEPEKLSVEMADFLSQSDGRLPANRSDIYFKELG
;
A
#
# COMPACT_ATOMS: atom_id res chain seq x y z
N LEU A 1 4.11 1.92 -7.21
CA LEU A 1 3.05 0.88 -7.27
C LEU A 1 2.32 1.06 -8.57
N GLU A 2 2.16 -0.03 -9.32
CA GLU A 2 1.39 -0.02 -10.57
C GLU A 2 0.01 -0.63 -10.32
N VAL A 3 -1.01 0.05 -10.84
CA VAL A 3 -2.40 -0.40 -10.78
C VAL A 3 -3.02 -0.29 -12.16
N THR A 4 -4.05 -1.11 -12.40
CA THR A 4 -4.81 -1.10 -13.66
C THR A 4 -6.30 -1.18 -13.35
N PHE A 5 -7.13 -0.93 -14.36
CA PHE A 5 -8.59 -1.00 -14.23
C PHE A 5 -9.15 -2.42 -14.35
N ASP A 6 -8.43 -3.40 -14.90
CA ASP A 6 -9.00 -4.75 -15.11
C ASP A 6 -8.49 -5.80 -14.12
N LYS A 7 -7.40 -5.51 -13.41
CA LYS A 7 -6.74 -6.42 -12.46
C LYS A 7 -6.59 -5.73 -11.11
N THR A 8 -6.42 -6.53 -10.06
CA THR A 8 -6.23 -6.05 -8.70
C THR A 8 -4.82 -6.34 -8.25
N THR A 9 -4.13 -5.32 -7.74
CA THR A 9 -2.82 -5.47 -7.11
C THR A 9 -3.01 -5.71 -5.61
N HIS A 10 -2.32 -6.71 -5.06
CA HIS A 10 -2.40 -7.08 -3.65
C HIS A 10 -1.13 -6.61 -2.93
N LEU A 11 -1.31 -5.90 -1.83
CA LEU A 11 -0.25 -5.52 -0.91
C LEU A 11 -0.39 -6.37 0.35
N ILE A 12 0.67 -7.10 0.70
CA ILE A 12 0.67 -8.03 1.83
C ILE A 12 1.62 -7.49 2.89
N PHE A 13 1.07 -7.13 4.05
CA PHE A 13 1.78 -6.52 5.15
C PHE A 13 2.15 -7.57 6.21
N PRO A 14 3.23 -7.36 6.98
CA PRO A 14 3.59 -8.25 8.08
C PRO A 14 2.65 -8.14 9.28
N ALA A 15 1.91 -7.03 9.40
CA ALA A 15 1.00 -6.74 10.50
C ALA A 15 -0.40 -6.37 9.98
N ALA A 16 -1.40 -6.33 10.87
CA ALA A 16 -2.78 -6.06 10.47
C ALA A 16 -2.95 -4.59 10.09
N ILE A 17 -3.65 -4.32 8.99
CA ILE A 17 -3.91 -2.96 8.52
C ILE A 17 -4.93 -2.32 9.46
N CYS A 18 -4.59 -1.17 10.05
CA CYS A 18 -5.52 -0.41 10.89
C CYS A 18 -6.06 0.84 10.18
N TYR A 19 -5.31 1.39 9.22
CA TYR A 19 -5.68 2.61 8.50
C TYR A 19 -5.15 2.59 7.05
N VAL A 20 -5.95 3.15 6.14
CA VAL A 20 -5.62 3.30 4.71
C VAL A 20 -6.07 4.67 4.24
N ASP A 21 -5.17 5.39 3.55
CA ASP A 21 -5.44 6.67 2.92
C ASP A 21 -5.13 6.60 1.42
N LEU A 22 -6.09 7.02 0.60
CA LEU A 22 -5.98 7.10 -0.85
C LEU A 22 -5.86 8.57 -1.23
N GLY A 23 -4.77 8.95 -1.89
CA GLY A 23 -4.51 10.34 -2.26
C GLY A 23 -5.49 10.92 -3.29
N SER A 24 -6.27 10.08 -3.97
CA SER A 24 -7.32 10.52 -4.88
C SER A 24 -8.40 9.46 -5.07
N ASN A 25 -9.55 9.89 -5.58
CA ASN A 25 -10.66 9.02 -5.96
C ASN A 25 -10.38 8.17 -7.23
N ASN A 26 -9.19 8.31 -7.83
CA ASN A 26 -8.77 7.47 -8.96
C ASN A 26 -8.38 6.06 -8.52
N LEU A 27 -8.26 5.82 -7.21
CA LEU A 27 -7.96 4.52 -6.63
C LEU A 27 -9.17 3.99 -5.87
N ILE A 28 -9.32 2.67 -5.89
CA ILE A 28 -10.19 1.94 -4.98
C ILE A 28 -9.29 0.96 -4.23
N ALA A 29 -9.44 0.95 -2.91
CA ALA A 29 -8.76 -0.03 -2.07
C ALA A 29 -9.72 -0.62 -1.04
N GLY A 30 -9.43 -1.85 -0.63
CA GLY A 30 -10.18 -2.52 0.42
C GLY A 30 -9.40 -3.71 0.96
N LYS A 31 -9.53 -3.97 2.26
CA LYS A 31 -8.94 -5.17 2.86
C LYS A 31 -9.50 -6.42 2.19
N ALA A 32 -8.68 -7.46 2.10
CA ALA A 32 -9.17 -8.76 1.70
C ALA A 32 -10.04 -9.36 2.82
N GLU A 33 -11.15 -9.99 2.44
CA GLU A 33 -12.05 -10.62 3.39
C GLU A 33 -11.33 -11.78 4.10
N GLY A 34 -11.36 -11.78 5.43
CA GLY A 34 -10.67 -12.79 6.24
C GLY A 34 -9.15 -12.64 6.34
N ALA A 35 -8.56 -11.58 5.75
CA ALA A 35 -7.13 -11.31 5.83
C ALA A 35 -6.86 -9.82 6.15
N GLU A 36 -6.69 -9.51 7.43
CA GLU A 36 -6.54 -8.14 7.94
C GLU A 36 -5.23 -7.46 7.50
N ASN A 37 -4.24 -8.23 7.06
CA ASN A 37 -2.93 -7.74 6.61
C ASN A 37 -2.80 -7.66 5.09
N VAL A 38 -3.88 -7.84 4.33
CA VAL A 38 -3.86 -7.79 2.86
C VAL A 38 -4.75 -6.66 2.35
N LEU A 39 -4.15 -5.72 1.61
CA LEU A 39 -4.87 -4.65 0.93
C LEU A 39 -4.97 -4.94 -0.56
N ARG A 40 -6.20 -4.93 -1.10
CA ARG A 40 -6.45 -4.98 -2.53
C ARG A 40 -6.57 -3.56 -3.05
N VAL A 41 -5.80 -3.22 -4.08
CA VAL A 41 -5.78 -1.90 -4.71
C VAL A 41 -6.01 -2.04 -6.20
N LYS A 42 -6.82 -1.13 -6.75
CA LYS A 42 -7.20 -1.11 -8.16
C LYS A 42 -7.45 0.32 -8.63
N ALA A 43 -7.29 0.58 -9.92
CA ALA A 43 -7.70 1.87 -10.49
C ALA A 43 -9.24 1.95 -10.57
N ALA A 44 -9.80 3.07 -10.10
CA ALA A 44 -11.22 3.40 -10.22
C ALA A 44 -11.60 3.87 -11.64
N VAL A 45 -10.62 4.41 -12.35
CA VAL A 45 -10.75 4.96 -13.70
C VAL A 45 -9.59 4.44 -14.56
N ARG A 46 -9.83 4.28 -15.86
CA ARG A 46 -8.78 3.93 -16.83
C ARG A 46 -7.88 5.14 -17.10
N ASP A 47 -6.60 4.87 -17.36
CA ASP A 47 -5.62 5.80 -17.93
C ASP A 47 -5.52 7.15 -17.20
N PHE A 48 -5.58 7.16 -15.86
CA PHE A 48 -5.34 8.41 -15.15
C PHE A 48 -3.88 8.86 -15.35
N GLU A 49 -3.69 10.10 -15.81
CA GLU A 49 -2.37 10.61 -16.21
C GLU A 49 -1.51 11.06 -15.01
N THR A 50 -2.16 11.57 -13.96
CA THR A 50 -1.44 12.13 -12.81
C THR A 50 -1.17 11.07 -11.77
N GLU A 51 0.10 10.92 -11.38
CA GLU A 51 0.46 10.08 -10.24
C GLU A 51 -0.27 10.52 -8.97
N THR A 52 -0.66 9.54 -8.15
CA THR A 52 -1.26 9.77 -6.84
C THR A 52 -0.48 8.97 -5.81
N ASN A 53 -0.97 8.91 -4.58
CA ASN A 53 -0.33 8.18 -3.51
C ASN A 53 -1.33 7.31 -2.74
N LEU A 54 -0.77 6.35 -2.00
CA LEU A 54 -1.47 5.47 -1.08
C LEU A 54 -0.62 5.36 0.18
N SER A 55 -1.24 5.51 1.34
CA SER A 55 -0.59 5.31 2.64
C SER A 55 -1.33 4.23 3.43
N VAL A 56 -0.58 3.34 4.08
CA VAL A 56 -1.13 2.25 4.90
C VAL A 56 -0.43 2.27 6.25
N ILE A 57 -1.21 2.27 7.33
CA ILE A 57 -0.69 2.11 8.69
C ILE A 57 -1.18 0.77 9.23
N CYS A 58 -0.26 0.03 9.85
CA CYS A 58 -0.57 -1.22 10.54
C CYS A 58 -0.69 -1.02 12.06
N ASP A 59 -1.29 -1.98 12.74
CA ASP A 59 -1.51 -1.96 14.19
C ASP A 59 -0.22 -2.03 15.03
N ASP A 60 0.88 -2.47 14.44
CA ASP A 60 2.23 -2.44 15.02
C ASP A 60 2.90 -1.05 14.94
N GLY A 61 2.23 -0.05 14.38
CA GLY A 61 2.72 1.33 14.23
C GLY A 61 3.55 1.57 12.97
N SER A 62 3.70 0.58 12.09
CA SER A 62 4.40 0.76 10.81
C SER A 62 3.57 1.58 9.81
N LEU A 63 4.20 2.57 9.18
CA LEU A 63 3.65 3.32 8.05
C LEU A 63 4.33 2.87 6.75
N TYR A 64 3.53 2.67 5.71
CA TYR A 64 3.96 2.43 4.34
C TYR A 64 3.35 3.46 3.40
N SER A 65 4.18 4.14 2.62
CA SER A 65 3.73 5.09 1.58
C SER A 65 4.16 4.66 0.18
N PHE A 66 3.26 4.79 -0.78
CA PHE A 66 3.47 4.39 -2.17
C PHE A 66 3.08 5.52 -3.11
N ASN A 67 3.95 5.84 -4.08
CA ASN A 67 3.51 6.53 -5.30
C ASN A 67 2.81 5.52 -6.19
N VAL A 68 1.64 5.88 -6.71
CA VAL A 68 0.77 5.03 -7.50
C VAL A 68 0.59 5.64 -8.88
N LYS A 69 0.87 4.85 -9.91
CA LYS A 69 0.66 5.20 -11.31
C LYS A 69 -0.20 4.16 -12.01
N TYR A 70 -0.94 4.58 -13.03
CA TYR A 70 -1.67 3.66 -13.88
C TYR A 70 -0.70 2.95 -14.84
N ALA A 71 -0.95 1.67 -15.08
CA ALA A 71 -0.30 0.88 -16.12
C ALA A 71 -1.32 -0.09 -16.72
N ASP A 72 -1.40 -0.19 -18.05
CA ASP A 72 -2.31 -1.15 -18.70
C ASP A 72 -1.99 -2.60 -18.29
N GLU A 73 -0.69 -2.91 -18.25
CA GLU A 73 -0.17 -4.19 -17.80
C GLU A 73 0.84 -3.98 -16.67
N PRO A 74 0.38 -4.00 -15.39
CA PRO A 74 1.28 -3.90 -14.25
C PRO A 74 2.25 -5.07 -14.23
N GLU A 75 3.54 -4.80 -14.00
CA GLU A 75 4.57 -5.85 -13.94
C GLU A 75 4.36 -6.81 -12.76
N LYS A 76 3.79 -6.30 -11.66
CA LYS A 76 3.53 -7.05 -10.43
C LYS A 76 2.11 -6.83 -9.96
N LEU A 77 1.43 -7.93 -9.63
CA LEU A 77 0.08 -7.92 -9.05
C LEU A 77 0.06 -8.34 -7.58
N SER A 78 1.20 -8.72 -7.02
CA SER A 78 1.38 -9.01 -5.60
C SER A 78 2.69 -8.38 -5.13
N VAL A 79 2.64 -7.69 -4.00
CA VAL A 79 3.81 -7.06 -3.37
C VAL A 79 3.79 -7.40 -1.88
N GLU A 80 4.82 -8.09 -1.42
CA GLU A 80 5.02 -8.44 -0.02
C GLU A 80 5.93 -7.41 0.65
N MET A 81 5.49 -6.86 1.79
CA MET A 81 6.26 -5.85 2.54
C MET A 81 7.31 -6.46 3.47
N ALA A 82 7.26 -7.78 3.69
CA ALA A 82 8.27 -8.50 4.47
C ALA A 82 9.66 -8.46 3.80
N ASP A 83 9.71 -8.55 2.47
CA ASP A 83 10.95 -8.50 1.70
C ASP A 83 11.66 -7.13 1.79
N PHE A 84 10.93 -6.07 2.11
CA PHE A 84 11.51 -4.73 2.27
C PHE A 84 12.24 -4.55 3.60
N LEU A 85 11.99 -5.42 4.60
CA LEU A 85 12.68 -5.38 5.90
C LEU A 85 13.99 -6.17 5.91
N SER A 86 14.19 -7.10 4.96
CA SER A 86 15.37 -7.96 4.93
C SER A 86 16.53 -7.41 4.08
N GLN A 87 16.31 -6.37 3.27
CA GLN A 87 17.34 -5.75 2.40
C GLN A 87 18.06 -4.55 3.03
N SER A 88 18.13 -4.45 4.35
CA SER A 88 18.87 -3.39 5.01
C SER A 88 19.93 -3.90 5.96
N ASP A 89 21.16 -3.75 5.51
CA ASP A 89 22.39 -3.67 6.30
C ASP A 89 22.33 -2.42 7.23
N GLY A 90 21.38 -2.41 8.17
CA GLY A 90 21.19 -1.37 9.19
C GLY A 90 20.47 -0.08 8.76
N ARG A 91 19.89 0.01 7.55
CA ARG A 91 19.13 1.20 7.08
C ARG A 91 17.68 0.88 6.74
N LEU A 92 16.75 1.23 7.65
CA LEU A 92 15.30 1.13 7.43
C LEU A 92 14.91 1.56 6.00
N PRO A 93 14.04 0.82 5.30
CA PRO A 93 13.66 1.15 3.93
C PRO A 93 12.98 2.52 3.88
N ALA A 94 13.23 3.28 2.80
CA ALA A 94 12.83 4.69 2.67
C ALA A 94 11.32 4.94 2.76
N ASN A 95 10.49 3.91 2.64
CA ASN A 95 9.04 3.97 2.78
C ASN A 95 8.52 3.58 4.18
N ARG A 96 9.38 3.19 5.12
CA ARG A 96 9.01 2.87 6.51
C ARG A 96 9.42 4.02 7.43
N SER A 97 8.43 4.70 8.00
CA SER A 97 8.63 5.61 9.12
C SER A 97 8.01 5.01 10.37
N ASP A 98 8.76 4.92 11.47
CA ASP A 98 8.22 4.49 12.76
C ASP A 98 7.41 5.67 13.34
N ILE A 99 6.08 5.54 13.38
CA ILE A 99 5.21 6.57 13.94
C ILE A 99 4.98 6.26 15.42
N TYR A 100 5.48 7.14 16.30
CA TYR A 100 5.12 7.12 17.71
C TYR A 100 3.65 7.49 17.87
N PHE A 101 2.77 6.49 18.04
CA PHE A 101 1.41 6.73 18.48
C PHE A 101 1.44 7.27 19.91
N LYS A 102 1.26 8.58 20.08
CA LYS A 102 0.71 9.13 21.33
C LYS A 102 -0.79 8.94 21.27
N GLU A 103 -1.32 8.26 22.28
CA GLU A 103 -2.72 7.97 22.54
C GLU A 103 -3.65 9.07 22.01
N LEU A 104 -4.54 8.69 21.08
CA LEU A 104 -5.73 9.48 20.78
C LEU A 104 -6.72 9.19 21.91
N GLY A 105 -7.04 10.23 22.68
CA GLY A 105 -8.03 10.20 23.77
C GLY A 105 -9.46 10.10 23.28
#